data_AF-A0A972KAH7-F1
#
_entry.id   AF-A0A972KAH7-F1
#
_cell.length_a   1.000
_cell.length_b   1.000
_cell.length_c   1.000
_cell.angle_alpha   90.00
_cell.angle_beta   90.00
_cell.angle_gamma   90.00
#
_symmetry.space_group_name_H-M   'P 1'
#
loop_
_entity.id
_entity.type
_entity.pdbx_description
1 polymer ?
#
loop_
_entity_poly.entity_id
_entity_poly.type
_entity_poly.pdbx_seq_one_letter_code
_entity_poly.pdbx_strand_id
1 'polypeptide(L)'
;MNGEETPAAVGHLVECSHRLASDPHKTSYDDARYLSNVNRGGLWALSAVFHALGRNAPTLCHGITNQASGPGTENLLRESAAGVFVLGARGSFFTTGPRRAGCKLTGVMLALECRFLAGVSHAALRMQPAKANEVVMAPLPKHQDSIKEPNLDVPSRRHATWTRSADTRAGSCVPQGQSAVHQAWYPARQSPTHYLPGLERWPI
;
A
#
# COMPACT_ATOMS: atom_id res chain seq x y z
N MET A 1 -28.21 -19.26 -12.08
CA MET A 1 -28.68 -18.50 -10.90
C MET A 1 -28.00 -19.07 -9.68
N ASN A 2 -26.88 -18.49 -9.25
CA ASN A 2 -26.32 -18.70 -7.91
C ASN A 2 -26.01 -17.29 -7.41
N GLY A 3 -26.92 -16.76 -6.59
CA GLY A 3 -26.76 -15.47 -5.93
C GLY A 3 -25.81 -15.64 -4.76
N GLU A 4 -24.55 -15.29 -4.95
CA GLU A 4 -23.70 -14.91 -3.84
C GLU A 4 -24.00 -13.45 -3.51
N GLU A 5 -24.51 -13.24 -2.31
CA GLU A 5 -24.79 -11.95 -1.72
C GLU A 5 -23.53 -11.07 -1.79
N THR A 6 -23.58 -9.98 -2.55
CA THR A 6 -22.67 -8.85 -2.38
C THR A 6 -22.77 -8.40 -0.93
N PRO A 7 -21.72 -8.57 -0.09
CA PRO A 7 -21.73 -7.99 1.24
C PRO A 7 -21.74 -6.48 1.03
N ALA A 8 -22.80 -5.81 1.48
CA ALA A 8 -22.82 -4.37 1.60
C ALA A 8 -21.53 -3.97 2.32
N ALA A 9 -20.61 -3.36 1.58
CA ALA A 9 -19.33 -2.95 2.10
C ALA A 9 -19.59 -1.74 3.01
N VAL A 10 -19.87 -2.03 4.29
CA VAL A 10 -19.95 -1.03 5.36
C VAL A 10 -18.53 -0.52 5.59
N GLY A 11 -18.09 0.37 4.71
CA GLY A 11 -16.83 1.08 4.83
C GLY A 11 -17.12 2.54 5.11
N HIS A 12 -16.39 3.08 6.08
CA HIS A 12 -16.39 4.52 6.31
C HIS A 12 -15.37 5.13 5.37
N LEU A 13 -15.82 6.03 4.49
CA LEU A 13 -14.91 6.98 3.87
C LEU A 13 -14.49 7.95 4.96
N VAL A 14 -13.24 7.84 5.40
CA VAL A 14 -12.66 8.78 6.35
C VAL A 14 -12.06 9.91 5.54
N GLU A 15 -12.81 11.00 5.44
CA GLU A 15 -12.32 12.29 4.97
C GLU A 15 -11.86 13.08 6.20
N CYS A 16 -10.54 13.23 6.37
CA CYS A 16 -9.98 14.10 7.41
C CYS A 16 -9.53 15.41 6.76
N SER A 17 -10.49 16.27 6.42
CA SER A 17 -10.23 17.61 5.93
C SER A 17 -10.05 18.56 7.12
N HIS A 18 -8.81 18.77 7.59
CA HIS A 18 -8.51 20.00 8.31
C HIS A 18 -8.60 21.14 7.30
N ARG A 19 -9.50 22.11 7.57
CA ARG A 19 -9.87 23.20 6.66
C ARG A 19 -8.78 24.28 6.61
N LEU A 20 -7.53 23.89 6.32
CA LEU A 20 -6.45 24.80 5.97
C LEU A 20 -6.26 24.71 4.46
N ALA A 21 -6.30 25.84 3.77
CA ALA A 21 -6.18 25.90 2.31
C ALA A 21 -4.85 25.33 1.76
N SER A 22 -3.87 25.07 2.64
CA SER A 22 -2.55 24.53 2.31
C SER A 22 -2.41 23.02 2.53
N ASP A 23 -3.35 22.37 3.24
CA ASP A 23 -3.16 20.98 3.64
C ASP A 23 -3.63 20.03 2.53
N PRO A 24 -2.85 18.96 2.23
CA PRO A 24 -3.25 17.97 1.25
C PRO A 24 -4.53 17.27 1.67
N HIS A 25 -5.41 17.02 0.69
CA HIS A 25 -6.68 16.36 0.94
C HIS A 25 -6.44 14.90 1.31
N LYS A 26 -6.82 14.52 2.53
CA LYS A 26 -6.63 13.17 3.06
C LYS A 26 -7.87 12.34 2.84
N THR A 27 -7.74 11.30 2.02
CA THR A 27 -8.81 10.37 1.71
C THR A 27 -8.38 8.92 1.88
N SER A 28 -9.17 8.16 2.64
CA SER A 28 -9.07 6.71 2.73
C SER A 28 -10.45 6.10 2.92
N TYR A 29 -10.65 4.91 2.34
CA TYR A 29 -11.84 4.09 2.57
C TYR A 29 -11.41 2.88 3.37
N ASP A 30 -11.93 2.67 4.58
CA ASP A 30 -11.57 1.50 5.40
C ASP A 30 -12.82 0.63 5.67
N ASP A 31 -12.69 -0.69 5.54
CA ASP A 31 -13.71 -1.63 6.01
C ASP A 31 -13.72 -1.63 7.53
N ALA A 32 -14.83 -1.19 8.12
CA ALA A 32 -14.95 -0.98 9.56
C ALA A 32 -14.77 -2.29 10.36
N ARG A 33 -15.08 -3.45 9.77
CA ARG A 33 -14.96 -4.75 10.44
C ARG A 33 -13.52 -5.13 10.71
N TYR A 34 -12.62 -4.78 9.79
CA TYR A 34 -11.22 -5.19 9.81
C TYR A 34 -10.26 -4.02 10.06
N LEU A 35 -10.75 -2.78 10.02
CA LEU A 35 -9.95 -1.55 10.03
C LEU A 35 -8.86 -1.60 8.96
N SER A 36 -9.24 -2.04 7.77
CA SER A 36 -8.32 -2.30 6.66
C SER A 36 -8.95 -1.91 5.33
N ASN A 37 -8.12 -1.50 4.38
CA ASN A 37 -8.54 -1.07 3.05
C ASN A 37 -7.83 -1.79 1.90
N VAL A 38 -7.12 -2.85 2.24
CA VAL A 38 -6.42 -3.73 1.31
C VAL A 38 -7.25 -4.97 0.95
N ASN A 39 -8.54 -4.97 1.29
CA ASN A 39 -9.49 -5.95 0.76
C ASN A 39 -9.92 -5.54 -0.66
N ARG A 40 -10.55 -6.47 -1.39
CA ARG A 40 -10.95 -6.24 -2.80
C ARG A 40 -11.82 -4.97 -2.96
N GLY A 41 -12.80 -4.77 -2.08
CA GLY A 41 -13.67 -3.60 -2.12
C GLY A 41 -12.93 -2.28 -1.83
N GLY A 42 -12.01 -2.29 -0.87
CA GLY A 42 -11.21 -1.14 -0.49
C GLY A 42 -10.20 -0.75 -1.55
N LEU A 43 -9.52 -1.72 -2.17
CA LEU A 43 -8.61 -1.46 -3.29
C LEU A 43 -9.34 -0.87 -4.50
N TRP A 44 -10.54 -1.39 -4.82
CA TRP A 44 -11.37 -0.83 -5.88
C TRP A 44 -11.81 0.61 -5.55
N ALA A 45 -12.31 0.85 -4.33
CA ALA A 45 -12.74 2.16 -3.88
C ALA A 45 -11.60 3.18 -3.91
N LEU A 46 -10.42 2.81 -3.38
CA LEU A 46 -9.21 3.63 -3.44
C LEU A 46 -8.82 3.93 -4.90
N SER A 47 -8.84 2.93 -5.78
CA SER A 47 -8.52 3.14 -7.18
C SER A 47 -9.48 4.14 -7.86
N ALA A 48 -10.79 3.99 -7.64
CA ALA A 48 -11.80 4.85 -8.23
C ALA A 48 -11.69 6.31 -7.72
N VAL A 49 -11.54 6.48 -6.40
CA VAL A 49 -11.46 7.80 -5.75
C VAL A 49 -10.20 8.54 -6.17
N PHE A 50 -9.02 7.91 -6.08
CA PHE A 50 -7.77 8.57 -6.44
C PHE A 50 -7.68 8.87 -7.94
N HIS A 51 -8.26 8.02 -8.79
CA HIS A 51 -8.36 8.32 -10.21
C HIS A 51 -9.26 9.53 -10.50
N ALA A 52 -10.40 9.65 -9.81
CA ALA A 52 -11.31 10.78 -9.94
C ALA A 52 -10.67 12.07 -9.42
N LEU A 53 -10.04 12.02 -8.25
CA LEU A 53 -9.33 13.16 -7.66
C LEU A 53 -8.18 13.62 -8.54
N GLY A 54 -7.32 12.71 -9.01
CA GLY A 54 -6.18 13.04 -9.86
C GLY A 54 -6.56 13.63 -11.23
N ARG A 55 -7.80 13.44 -11.69
CA ARG A 55 -8.31 14.03 -12.95
C ARG A 55 -9.10 15.31 -12.76
N ASN A 56 -9.83 15.44 -11.66
CA ASN A 56 -10.87 16.46 -11.52
C ASN A 56 -10.55 17.50 -10.44
N ALA A 57 -9.66 17.20 -9.51
CA ALA A 57 -9.33 18.09 -8.40
C ALA A 57 -7.88 18.58 -8.52
N PRO A 58 -7.62 19.90 -8.59
CA PRO A 58 -6.27 20.45 -8.55
C PRO A 58 -5.74 20.46 -7.10
N THR A 59 -5.81 19.33 -6.40
CA THR A 59 -5.40 19.18 -5.00
C THR A 59 -4.39 18.06 -4.83
N LEU A 60 -3.44 18.27 -3.92
CA LEU A 60 -2.48 17.22 -3.54
C LEU A 60 -3.21 16.20 -2.68
N CYS A 61 -3.36 14.98 -3.21
CA CYS A 61 -4.14 13.93 -2.54
C CYS A 61 -3.21 13.02 -1.72
N HIS A 62 -3.50 12.94 -0.42
CA HIS A 62 -2.85 12.05 0.53
C HIS A 62 -3.60 10.73 0.63
N GLY A 63 -2.99 9.66 0.13
CA GLY A 63 -3.51 8.31 0.27
C GLY A 63 -3.02 7.62 1.54
N ILE A 64 -3.89 6.81 2.14
CA ILE A 64 -3.50 5.97 3.28
C ILE A 64 -3.92 4.54 2.98
N THR A 65 -2.97 3.62 3.15
CA THR A 65 -3.25 2.18 3.12
C THR A 65 -3.20 1.65 4.53
N ASN A 66 -4.20 0.85 4.90
CA ASN A 66 -4.38 0.33 6.22
C ASN A 66 -4.35 -1.20 6.17
N GLN A 67 -3.25 -1.77 6.65
CA GLN A 67 -2.98 -3.20 6.61
C GLN A 67 -3.50 -3.87 7.87
N ALA A 68 -4.18 -5.00 7.72
CA ALA A 68 -4.67 -5.80 8.83
C ALA A 68 -3.54 -6.58 9.50
N SER A 69 -2.55 -7.01 8.72
CA SER A 69 -1.44 -7.83 9.20
C SER A 69 -0.43 -7.08 10.07
N GLY A 70 0.18 -7.82 11.01
CA GLY A 70 1.18 -7.34 11.95
C GLY A 70 2.58 -7.16 11.33
N PRO A 71 3.50 -6.52 12.07
CA PRO A 71 4.83 -6.20 11.61
C PRO A 71 5.69 -7.43 11.32
N GLY A 72 6.53 -7.37 10.29
CA GLY A 72 7.44 -8.46 9.92
C GLY A 72 6.77 -9.71 9.34
N THR A 73 5.47 -9.65 9.05
CA THR A 73 4.74 -10.75 8.41
C THR A 73 4.80 -10.64 6.88
N GLU A 74 4.76 -11.77 6.17
CA GLU A 74 4.69 -11.75 4.70
C GLU A 74 3.36 -11.17 4.20
N ASN A 75 2.26 -11.43 4.91
CA ASN A 75 0.95 -10.89 4.56
C ASN A 75 0.93 -9.37 4.64
N LEU A 76 1.60 -8.77 5.63
CA LEU A 76 1.78 -7.33 5.64
C LEU A 76 2.45 -6.82 4.38
N LEU A 77 3.53 -7.45 3.92
CA LEU A 77 4.23 -7.02 2.71
C LEU A 77 3.33 -7.14 1.47
N ARG A 78 2.51 -8.20 1.39
CA ARG A 78 1.55 -8.40 0.29
C ARG A 78 0.41 -7.36 0.32
N GLU A 79 -0.15 -7.11 1.49
CA GLU A 79 -1.17 -6.09 1.74
C GLU A 79 -0.65 -4.68 1.41
N SER A 80 0.53 -4.35 1.93
CA SER A 80 1.25 -3.10 1.65
C SER A 80 1.57 -2.95 0.17
N ALA A 81 2.02 -4.01 -0.49
CA ALA A 81 2.26 -4.00 -1.93
C ALA A 81 0.96 -3.67 -2.68
N ALA A 82 -0.13 -4.41 -2.45
CA ALA A 82 -1.39 -4.18 -3.16
C ALA A 82 -1.93 -2.76 -2.95
N GLY A 83 -2.01 -2.30 -1.70
CA GLY A 83 -2.54 -0.97 -1.37
C GLY A 83 -1.70 0.17 -1.93
N VAL A 84 -0.39 0.16 -1.67
CA VAL A 84 0.48 1.27 -2.07
C VAL A 84 0.69 1.30 -3.58
N PHE A 85 0.65 0.14 -4.23
CA PHE A 85 0.68 0.07 -5.68
C PHE A 85 -0.53 0.77 -6.31
N VAL A 86 -1.74 0.54 -5.77
CA VAL A 86 -2.95 1.25 -6.22
C VAL A 86 -2.80 2.76 -6.05
N LEU A 87 -2.34 3.24 -4.88
CA LEU A 87 -2.15 4.66 -4.64
C LEU A 87 -1.13 5.29 -5.60
N GLY A 88 0.03 4.64 -5.79
CA GLY A 88 1.09 5.11 -6.67
C GLY A 88 0.67 5.15 -8.15
N ALA A 89 -0.08 4.14 -8.61
CA ALA A 89 -0.55 4.06 -9.98
C ALA A 89 -1.73 5.03 -10.28
N ARG A 90 -2.46 5.49 -9.26
CA ARG A 90 -3.69 6.29 -9.42
C ARG A 90 -3.56 7.78 -9.08
N GLY A 91 -2.34 8.28 -8.94
CA GLY A 91 -2.09 9.71 -8.80
C GLY A 91 -2.19 10.22 -7.37
N SER A 92 -2.04 9.36 -6.37
CA SER A 92 -1.75 9.84 -5.02
C SER A 92 -0.42 10.59 -5.01
N PHE A 93 -0.39 11.78 -4.42
CA PHE A 93 0.83 12.59 -4.36
C PHE A 93 1.83 12.02 -3.36
N PHE A 94 1.33 11.52 -2.23
CA PHE A 94 2.10 10.82 -1.22
C PHE A 94 1.20 9.88 -0.43
N THR A 95 1.83 8.87 0.18
CA THR A 95 1.16 7.93 1.07
C THR A 95 1.76 7.99 2.47
N THR A 96 0.95 7.78 3.50
CA THR A 96 1.51 7.41 4.82
C THR A 96 1.99 5.96 4.76
N GLY A 97 3.10 5.69 5.43
CA GLY A 97 3.75 4.37 5.48
C GLY A 97 2.87 3.24 6.05
N PRO A 98 3.45 2.05 6.27
CA PRO A 98 2.68 0.85 6.54
C PRO A 98 1.93 0.97 7.86
N ARG A 99 0.61 1.11 7.78
CA ARG A 99 -0.31 1.13 8.92
C ARG A 99 -0.66 -0.30 9.28
N ARG A 100 0.25 -0.91 10.03
CA ARG A 100 0.22 -2.31 10.43
C ARG A 100 -0.81 -2.57 11.52
N ALA A 101 -1.31 -3.79 11.57
CA ALA A 101 -2.27 -4.24 12.57
C ALA A 101 -3.50 -3.32 12.72
N GLY A 102 -3.95 -2.66 11.65
CA GLY A 102 -5.01 -1.65 11.69
C GLY A 102 -4.71 -0.48 12.64
N CYS A 103 -3.43 -0.17 12.85
CA CYS A 103 -2.92 0.76 13.87
C CYS A 103 -3.24 0.42 15.33
N LYS A 104 -3.56 -0.85 15.63
CA LYS A 104 -3.81 -1.31 17.01
C LYS A 104 -2.53 -1.44 17.84
N LEU A 105 -1.37 -1.61 17.19
CA LEU A 105 -0.08 -1.80 17.86
C LEU A 105 0.77 -0.52 17.80
N THR A 106 1.27 -0.08 18.94
CA THR A 106 2.17 1.08 19.07
C THR A 106 3.63 0.65 19.22
N GLY A 107 4.57 1.49 18.79
CA GLY A 107 6.01 1.32 19.08
C GLY A 107 6.74 0.23 18.30
N VAL A 108 6.09 -0.48 17.37
CA VAL A 108 6.74 -1.52 16.58
C VAL A 108 6.72 -1.07 15.12
N MET A 109 7.75 -0.35 14.62
CA MET A 109 7.94 -0.04 13.19
C MET A 109 9.26 -0.55 12.64
N LEU A 110 9.22 -1.36 11.57
CA LEU A 110 10.44 -1.86 10.94
C LEU A 110 10.82 -0.96 9.77
N ALA A 111 12.03 -0.42 9.79
CA ALA A 111 12.57 0.37 8.68
C ALA A 111 12.59 -0.40 7.35
N LEU A 112 12.67 -1.74 7.42
CA LEU A 112 12.58 -2.62 6.27
C LEU A 112 11.24 -2.50 5.54
N GLU A 113 10.13 -2.38 6.28
CA GLU A 113 8.79 -2.24 5.70
C GLU A 113 8.66 -0.90 4.97
N CYS A 114 9.20 0.17 5.55
CA CYS A 114 9.26 1.49 4.90
C CYS A 114 10.10 1.45 3.62
N ARG A 115 11.26 0.78 3.64
CA ARG A 115 12.12 0.62 2.46
C ARG A 115 11.43 -0.19 1.36
N PHE A 116 10.76 -1.28 1.73
CA PHE A 116 9.98 -2.10 0.81
C PHE A 116 8.89 -1.25 0.14
N LEU A 117 8.12 -0.50 0.92
CA LEU A 117 7.08 0.38 0.40
C LEU A 117 7.62 1.47 -0.52
N ALA A 118 8.77 2.06 -0.21
CA ALA A 118 9.40 3.03 -1.11
C ALA A 118 9.71 2.40 -2.48
N GLY A 119 10.17 1.15 -2.50
CA GLY A 119 10.39 0.39 -3.72
C GLY A 119 9.09 0.11 -4.49
N VAL A 120 8.03 -0.31 -3.79
CA VAL A 120 6.70 -0.54 -4.38
C VAL A 120 6.14 0.76 -4.96
N SER A 121 6.17 1.86 -4.21
CA SER A 121 5.73 3.19 -4.69
C SER A 121 6.49 3.58 -5.94
N HIS A 122 7.83 3.45 -5.93
CA HIS A 122 8.66 3.79 -7.08
C HIS A 122 8.34 2.91 -8.30
N ALA A 123 8.10 1.62 -8.11
CA ALA A 123 7.74 0.71 -9.20
C ALA A 123 6.32 0.97 -9.75
N ALA A 124 5.41 1.47 -8.91
CA ALA A 124 4.07 1.86 -9.32
C ALA A 124 4.07 3.14 -10.18
N LEU A 125 5.06 4.02 -9.98
CA LEU A 125 5.21 5.22 -10.81
C LEU A 125 5.39 4.80 -12.27
N ARG A 126 4.58 5.39 -13.16
CA ARG A 126 4.61 5.19 -14.62
C ARG A 126 4.15 3.82 -15.10
N MET A 127 3.56 2.99 -14.25
CA MET A 127 2.93 1.77 -14.72
C MET A 127 1.63 2.09 -15.46
N GLN A 128 1.40 1.42 -16.59
CA GLN A 128 0.12 1.53 -17.29
C GLN A 128 -1.01 0.95 -16.43
N PRO A 129 -2.23 1.54 -16.46
CA PRO A 129 -3.35 1.07 -15.64
C PRO A 129 -3.66 -0.42 -15.77
N ALA A 130 -3.61 -0.98 -16.98
CA ALA A 130 -3.86 -2.40 -17.21
C ALA A 130 -2.81 -3.27 -16.51
N LYS A 131 -1.53 -2.92 -16.64
CA LYS A 131 -0.45 -3.66 -15.99
C LYS A 131 -0.48 -3.51 -14.47
N ALA A 132 -0.86 -2.33 -13.99
CA ALA A 132 -1.05 -2.08 -12.56
C ALA A 132 -2.16 -2.98 -11.99
N ASN A 133 -3.24 -3.23 -12.73
CA ASN A 133 -4.28 -4.18 -12.32
C ASN A 133 -3.70 -5.57 -12.10
N GLU A 134 -2.97 -6.09 -13.08
CA GLU A 134 -2.40 -7.43 -13.02
C GLU A 134 -1.50 -7.61 -11.80
N VAL A 135 -0.65 -6.60 -11.53
CA VAL A 135 0.26 -6.60 -10.38
C VAL A 135 -0.49 -6.59 -9.05
N VAL A 136 -1.59 -5.82 -8.95
CA VAL A 136 -2.42 -5.75 -7.72
C VAL A 136 -3.27 -7.02 -7.53
N MET A 137 -3.75 -7.61 -8.63
CA MET A 137 -4.57 -8.82 -8.58
C MET A 137 -3.75 -10.08 -8.25
N ALA A 138 -2.46 -10.13 -8.59
CA ALA A 138 -1.59 -11.26 -8.30
C ALA A 138 -1.43 -11.60 -6.79
N PRO A 139 -1.22 -10.65 -5.87
CA PRO A 139 -1.15 -10.92 -4.43
C PRO A 139 -2.52 -11.07 -3.76
N LEU A 140 -3.61 -10.59 -4.36
CA LEU A 140 -4.92 -10.49 -3.72
C LEU A 140 -5.46 -11.84 -3.21
N PRO A 141 -5.45 -12.95 -3.99
CA PRO A 141 -5.86 -14.26 -3.48
C PRO A 141 -5.00 -14.79 -2.33
N LYS A 142 -3.77 -14.29 -2.16
CA LYS A 142 -2.81 -14.78 -1.17
C LYS A 142 -2.97 -14.16 0.21
N HIS A 143 -3.73 -13.06 0.34
CA HIS A 143 -3.89 -12.34 1.61
C HIS A 143 -5.33 -11.92 1.94
N GLN A 144 -6.27 -11.99 1.00
CA GLN A 144 -7.65 -11.57 1.26
C GLN A 144 -8.31 -12.31 2.43
N ASP A 145 -8.01 -13.60 2.59
CA ASP A 145 -8.59 -14.42 3.65
C ASP A 145 -7.93 -14.15 4.99
N SER A 146 -6.64 -13.80 4.98
CA SER A 146 -5.92 -13.42 6.21
C SER A 146 -6.35 -12.08 6.79
N ILE A 147 -7.14 -11.26 6.07
CA ILE A 147 -7.65 -10.00 6.62
C ILE A 147 -8.66 -10.25 7.76
N LYS A 148 -9.40 -11.36 7.71
CA LYS A 148 -10.40 -11.72 8.73
C LYS A 148 -9.74 -12.14 10.04
N GLU A 149 -8.66 -12.90 9.93
CA GLU A 149 -7.86 -13.42 11.04
C GLU A 149 -6.39 -13.05 10.80
N PRO A 150 -6.03 -11.78 10.99
CA PRO A 150 -4.69 -11.30 10.66
C PRO A 150 -3.66 -11.86 11.62
N ASN A 151 -2.52 -12.26 11.07
CA ASN A 151 -1.38 -12.58 11.88
C ASN A 151 -0.82 -11.27 12.46
N LEU A 152 -1.09 -11.03 13.74
CA LEU A 152 -0.57 -9.88 14.48
C LEU A 152 0.83 -10.12 15.04
N ASP A 153 1.40 -11.30 14.81
CA ASP A 153 2.61 -11.77 15.47
C ASP A 153 3.75 -10.77 15.33
N VAL A 154 4.50 -10.68 16.42
CA VAL A 154 5.61 -9.79 16.61
C VAL A 154 6.79 -10.66 17.01
N PRO A 155 7.75 -10.95 16.10
CA PRO A 155 9.09 -11.30 16.54
C PRO A 155 9.81 -10.03 17.05
N SER A 156 9.15 -9.17 17.83
CA SER A 156 9.73 -7.92 18.36
C SER A 156 10.81 -8.18 19.40
N ARG A 157 10.86 -9.37 20.01
CA ARG A 157 11.98 -9.74 20.91
C ARG A 157 13.28 -10.07 20.17
N ARG A 158 13.25 -10.46 18.89
CA ARG A 158 14.47 -10.79 18.11
C ARG A 158 14.97 -9.65 17.22
N HIS A 159 14.19 -8.60 17.00
CA HIS A 159 14.60 -7.44 16.19
C HIS A 159 14.96 -6.18 17.00
N ALA A 160 14.64 -6.14 18.31
CA ALA A 160 15.18 -5.13 19.23
C ALA A 160 16.72 -5.19 19.37
N THR A 161 17.36 -6.24 18.85
CA THR A 161 18.82 -6.37 18.77
C THR A 161 19.43 -5.67 17.56
N TRP A 162 18.67 -5.28 16.52
CA TRP A 162 19.22 -4.51 15.39
C TRP A 162 19.46 -3.03 15.71
N THR A 163 18.87 -2.52 16.79
CA THR A 163 19.07 -1.14 17.27
C THR A 163 20.03 -1.04 18.47
N ARG A 164 20.67 -2.15 18.89
CA ARG A 164 21.65 -2.14 20.00
C ARG A 164 23.05 -2.61 19.59
N SER A 165 23.44 -2.39 18.33
CA SER A 165 24.85 -2.45 17.90
C SER A 165 25.27 -1.27 17.00
N ALA A 166 24.56 -0.13 17.06
CA ALA A 166 25.14 1.15 16.63
C ALA A 166 26.18 1.58 17.67
N ASP A 167 27.19 0.72 17.84
CA ASP A 167 28.42 1.05 18.48
C ASP A 167 29.20 1.96 17.52
N THR A 168 29.84 2.93 18.12
CA THR A 168 30.47 4.06 17.48
C THR A 168 31.65 3.61 16.63
N ARG A 169 31.47 3.55 15.30
CA ARG A 169 32.55 3.80 14.33
C ARG A 169 32.01 3.94 12.91
N ALA A 170 32.27 5.11 12.34
CA ALA A 170 32.06 5.42 10.93
C ALA A 170 32.80 4.41 10.05
N GLY A 171 32.10 3.79 9.10
CA GLY A 171 32.70 2.88 8.12
C GLY A 171 31.65 2.19 7.25
N SER A 172 31.41 2.76 6.06
CA SER A 172 30.80 2.14 4.86
C SER A 172 29.80 1.00 5.05
N CYS A 173 28.50 1.31 5.03
CA CYS A 173 27.43 0.31 4.99
C CYS A 173 27.00 0.02 3.54
N VAL A 174 27.56 -1.01 2.91
CA VAL A 174 26.90 -1.70 1.79
C VAL A 174 26.50 -3.09 2.28
N PRO A 175 25.21 -3.42 2.37
CA PRO A 175 24.80 -4.77 2.77
C PRO A 175 25.06 -5.76 1.64
N GLN A 176 26.02 -6.67 1.83
CA GLN A 176 26.13 -7.91 1.05
C GLN A 176 24.94 -8.80 1.40
N GLY A 177 24.13 -9.19 0.40
CA GLY A 177 23.03 -10.14 0.59
C GLY A 177 21.70 -9.83 -0.08
N GLN A 178 21.62 -8.92 -1.05
CA GLN A 178 20.43 -8.79 -1.91
C GLN A 178 20.47 -9.88 -3.00
N SER A 179 20.00 -11.09 -2.71
CA SER A 179 19.85 -12.14 -3.72
C SER A 179 18.38 -12.43 -4.05
N ALA A 180 18.12 -12.65 -5.33
CA ALA A 180 16.87 -13.02 -6.00
C ALA A 180 15.72 -11.98 -6.05
N VAL A 181 15.20 -11.49 -4.92
CA VAL A 181 13.94 -10.69 -4.96
C VAL A 181 14.18 -9.29 -5.53
N HIS A 182 15.32 -8.66 -5.25
CA HIS A 182 15.63 -7.30 -5.72
C HIS A 182 15.83 -7.21 -7.25
N GLN A 183 16.27 -8.29 -7.91
CA GLN A 183 16.54 -8.28 -9.35
C GLN A 183 15.27 -8.51 -10.20
N ALA A 184 14.23 -9.13 -9.65
CA ALA A 184 12.98 -9.37 -10.38
C ALA A 184 12.16 -8.09 -10.63
N TRP A 185 12.38 -7.02 -9.84
CA TRP A 185 11.53 -5.81 -9.84
C TRP A 185 12.17 -4.56 -10.47
N TYR A 186 13.43 -4.63 -10.91
CA TYR A 186 14.14 -3.49 -11.53
C TYR A 186 14.62 -3.81 -12.96
N PRO A 187 13.73 -3.86 -13.98
CA PRO A 187 14.16 -3.80 -15.37
C PRO A 187 14.59 -2.38 -15.75
N ALA A 188 15.51 -2.29 -16.72
CA ALA A 188 16.21 -1.06 -17.12
C ALA A 188 15.28 0.12 -17.51
N ARG A 189 15.75 1.35 -17.21
CA ARG A 189 15.08 2.63 -17.49
C ARG A 189 14.64 2.73 -18.94
N GLN A 190 13.36 3.00 -19.17
CA GLN A 190 12.86 3.53 -20.45
C GLN A 190 12.37 4.97 -20.27
N SER A 191 12.66 5.82 -21.26
CA SER A 191 12.39 7.25 -21.31
C SER A 191 10.90 7.59 -21.44
N PRO A 192 10.46 8.80 -21.08
CA PRO A 192 9.04 9.13 -20.96
C PRO A 192 8.41 9.44 -22.31
N THR A 193 7.32 8.75 -22.64
CA THR A 193 6.37 9.18 -23.69
C THR A 193 4.98 9.38 -23.08
N HIS A 194 4.39 10.52 -23.41
CA HIS A 194 3.04 10.95 -23.06
C HIS A 194 1.99 9.90 -23.42
N TYR A 195 1.03 9.60 -22.53
CA TYR A 195 -0.24 8.96 -22.92
C TYR A 195 -1.39 9.10 -21.88
N LEU A 196 -2.56 9.53 -22.36
CA LEU A 196 -3.94 9.30 -21.90
C LEU A 196 -4.81 9.34 -23.18
N PRO A 197 -5.93 8.59 -23.35
CA PRO A 197 -6.96 8.29 -22.35
C PRO A 197 -7.57 6.85 -22.39
N GLY A 198 -8.48 6.53 -21.46
CA GLY A 198 -9.34 5.33 -21.50
C GLY A 198 -9.95 4.93 -20.14
N LEU A 199 -11.26 5.13 -19.96
CA LEU A 199 -12.02 4.80 -18.75
C LEU A 199 -12.93 3.61 -19.06
N GLU A 200 -12.33 2.43 -19.23
CA GLU A 200 -13.10 1.18 -19.33
C GLU A 200 -13.34 0.63 -17.93
N ARG A 201 -14.60 0.24 -17.67
CA ARG A 201 -14.99 -0.47 -16.43
C ARG A 201 -14.12 -1.70 -16.30
N TRP A 202 -13.54 -1.86 -15.12
CA TRP A 202 -12.64 -2.97 -14.81
C TRP A 202 -13.49 -4.25 -14.75
N PRO A 203 -13.27 -5.22 -15.65
CA PRO A 203 -13.92 -6.51 -15.51
C PRO A 203 -13.35 -7.18 -14.27
N ILE A 204 -14.26 -7.66 -13.43
CA ILE A 204 -14.00 -8.42 -12.20
C ILE A 204 -13.68 -9.86 -12.60
#